data_AF-A0A367HRI1-F1
#
_entry.id   AF-A0A367HRI1-F1
#
_cell.length_a   1.000
_cell.length_b   1.000
_cell.length_c   1.000
_cell.angle_alpha   90.00
_cell.angle_beta   90.00
_cell.angle_gamma   90.00
#
_symmetry.space_group_name_H-M   'P 1'
#
loop_
_entity.id
_entity.type
_entity.pdbx_description
1 polymer ?
#
loop_
_entity_poly.entity_id
_entity_poly.type
_entity_poly.pdbx_seq_one_letter_code
_entity_poly.pdbx_strand_id
1 'polypeptide(L)'
;MNDRSRGRLRWRGLLAAAQREYDAPAPHYDKVVELLDRVVRSAAVPGAALRSAKALQALALTQLAYSADYGPLRTVYLTAARELSTGVLSAPRASGAPNGRRAHRSVCRPR
;
A
#
# COMPACT_ATOMS: atom_id res chain seq x y z
N MET A 1 26.57 6.99 -23.64
CA MET A 1 25.23 6.49 -23.24
C MET A 1 24.99 6.83 -21.77
N ASN A 2 24.10 7.80 -21.49
CA ASN A 2 23.96 8.42 -20.16
C ASN A 2 23.17 7.56 -19.16
N ASP A 3 23.48 7.69 -17.87
CA ASP A 3 22.88 6.95 -16.75
C ASP A 3 21.34 7.05 -16.73
N ARG A 4 20.81 8.26 -16.95
CA ARG A 4 19.36 8.52 -17.08
C ARG A 4 18.67 7.71 -18.17
N SER A 5 19.37 7.37 -19.26
CA SER A 5 18.80 6.53 -20.33
C SER A 5 18.77 5.06 -19.94
N ARG A 6 19.74 4.55 -19.16
CA ARG A 6 19.68 3.19 -18.59
C ARG A 6 18.56 3.07 -17.57
N GLY A 7 18.43 4.06 -16.69
CA GLY A 7 17.32 4.12 -15.72
C GLY A 7 15.96 4.10 -16.41
N ARG A 8 15.80 4.86 -17.50
CA ARG A 8 14.55 4.89 -18.29
C ARG A 8 14.20 3.56 -18.95
N LEU A 9 15.17 2.90 -19.59
CA LEU A 9 14.94 1.61 -20.23
C LEU A 9 14.62 0.53 -19.17
N ARG A 10 15.26 0.61 -18.00
CA ARG A 10 15.07 -0.35 -16.91
C ARG A 10 13.66 -0.31 -16.32
N TRP A 11 13.12 0.86 -15.98
CA TRP A 11 11.77 0.91 -15.38
C TRP A 11 10.67 0.52 -16.37
N ARG A 12 10.82 0.86 -17.66
CA ARG A 12 9.87 0.47 -18.70
C ARG A 12 9.82 -1.05 -18.87
N GLY A 13 10.97 -1.70 -18.88
CA GLY A 13 11.07 -3.15 -18.94
C GLY A 13 10.43 -3.83 -17.73
N LEU A 14 10.66 -3.30 -16.51
CA LEU A 14 10.05 -3.82 -15.28
C LEU A 14 8.53 -3.64 -15.27
N LEU A 15 8.02 -2.48 -15.67
CA LEU A 15 6.58 -2.23 -15.73
C LEU A 15 5.89 -3.14 -16.76
N ALA A 16 6.50 -3.33 -17.94
CA ALA A 16 5.98 -4.24 -18.96
C ALA A 16 6.05 -5.71 -18.52
N ALA A 17 7.08 -6.10 -17.77
CA ALA A 17 7.17 -7.44 -17.18
C ALA A 17 6.07 -7.66 -16.12
N ALA A 18 5.84 -6.68 -15.25
CA ALA A 18 4.78 -6.75 -14.25
C ALA A 18 3.38 -6.86 -14.88
N GLN A 19 3.11 -6.08 -15.94
CA GLN A 19 1.84 -6.16 -16.66
C GLN A 19 1.63 -7.54 -17.28
N ARG A 20 2.65 -8.11 -17.96
CA ARG A 20 2.56 -9.45 -18.54
C ARG A 20 2.32 -10.54 -17.50
N GLU A 21 2.94 -10.41 -16.34
CA GLU A 21 2.75 -11.37 -15.24
C GLU A 21 1.33 -11.26 -14.66
N TYR A 22 0.80 -10.04 -14.55
CA TYR A 22 -0.59 -9.81 -14.10
C TYR A 22 -1.63 -10.34 -15.10
N ASP A 23 -1.36 -10.19 -16.40
CA ASP A 23 -2.28 -10.61 -17.48
C ASP A 23 -2.14 -12.10 -17.85
N ALA A 24 -1.23 -12.84 -17.22
CA ALA A 24 -1.01 -14.26 -17.51
C ALA A 24 -2.27 -15.10 -17.16
N PRO A 25 -2.50 -16.24 -17.83
CA PRO A 25 -3.61 -17.13 -17.49
C PRO A 25 -3.60 -17.62 -16.03
N ALA A 26 -2.41 -17.72 -15.44
CA ALA A 26 -2.17 -17.99 -14.03
C ALA A 26 -1.25 -16.90 -13.47
N PRO A 27 -1.79 -15.79 -12.95
CA PRO A 27 -0.98 -14.65 -12.51
C PRO A 27 -0.19 -14.93 -11.23
N HIS A 28 1.10 -14.59 -11.21
CA HIS A 28 1.91 -14.59 -9.99
C HIS A 28 1.92 -13.18 -9.37
N TYR A 29 0.91 -12.87 -8.58
CA TYR A 29 0.72 -11.52 -8.02
C TYR A 29 1.83 -11.07 -7.06
N ASP A 30 2.47 -11.99 -6.36
CA ASP A 30 3.67 -11.74 -5.55
C ASP A 30 4.82 -11.21 -6.42
N LYS A 31 5.01 -11.82 -7.60
CA LYS A 31 6.01 -11.38 -8.56
C LYS A 31 5.69 -10.03 -9.16
N VAL A 32 4.40 -9.77 -9.46
CA VAL A 32 3.93 -8.44 -9.91
C VAL A 32 4.30 -7.37 -8.88
N VAL A 33 4.02 -7.60 -7.59
CA VAL A 33 4.36 -6.65 -6.51
C VAL A 33 5.87 -6.43 -6.41
N GLU A 34 6.68 -7.48 -6.50
CA GLU A 34 8.15 -7.37 -6.46
C GLU A 34 8.72 -6.49 -7.60
N LEU A 35 8.19 -6.66 -8.81
CA LEU A 35 8.61 -5.89 -9.99
C LEU A 35 8.18 -4.43 -9.85
N LEU A 36 6.96 -4.17 -9.40
CA LEU A 36 6.41 -2.82 -9.27
C LEU A 36 7.03 -2.04 -8.12
N ASP A 37 7.39 -2.69 -7.02
CA ASP A 37 8.11 -2.04 -5.91
C ASP A 37 9.45 -1.43 -6.39
N ARG A 38 10.17 -2.13 -7.28
CA ARG A 38 11.40 -1.60 -7.90
C ARG A 38 11.14 -0.41 -8.82
N VAL A 39 9.98 -0.36 -9.48
CA VAL A 39 9.54 0.77 -10.32
C VAL A 39 9.17 1.95 -9.43
N VAL A 40 8.34 1.74 -8.40
CA VAL A 40 7.84 2.80 -7.50
C VAL A 40 8.99 3.48 -6.74
N ARG A 41 10.03 2.74 -6.36
CA ARG A 41 11.23 3.28 -5.69
C ARG A 41 12.19 4.02 -6.62
N SER A 42 11.99 3.97 -7.95
CA SER A 42 12.90 4.58 -8.91
C SER A 42 12.56 6.06 -9.17
N ALA A 43 13.52 6.95 -8.91
CA ALA A 43 13.40 8.38 -9.20
C ALA A 43 13.35 8.71 -10.70
N ALA A 44 13.61 7.74 -11.59
CA ALA A 44 13.62 7.93 -13.04
C ALA A 44 12.24 7.75 -13.70
N VAL A 45 11.20 7.41 -12.92
CA VAL A 45 9.85 7.11 -13.42
C VAL A 45 9.03 8.40 -13.54
N PRO A 46 8.49 8.73 -14.72
CA PRO A 46 7.60 9.86 -14.89
C PRO A 46 6.31 9.71 -14.05
N GLY A 47 5.74 10.82 -13.57
CA GLY A 47 4.58 10.79 -12.67
C GLY A 47 3.37 9.99 -13.20
N ALA A 48 3.10 10.03 -14.50
CA ALA A 48 2.02 9.23 -15.11
C ALA A 48 2.29 7.71 -15.06
N ALA A 49 3.54 7.31 -15.33
CA ALA A 49 3.95 5.92 -15.23
C ALA A 49 3.98 5.44 -13.77
N LEU A 50 4.38 6.32 -12.85
CA LEU A 50 4.36 6.02 -11.41
C LEU A 50 2.94 5.80 -10.90
N ARG A 51 1.96 6.62 -11.33
CA ARG A 51 0.54 6.40 -11.00
C ARG A 51 0.02 5.07 -11.52
N SER A 52 0.36 4.74 -12.77
CA SER A 52 -0.04 3.46 -13.38
C SER A 52 0.57 2.26 -12.65
N ALA A 53 1.85 2.35 -12.28
CA ALA A 53 2.54 1.32 -11.50
C ALA A 53 1.90 1.12 -10.12
N LYS A 54 1.59 2.21 -9.41
CA LYS A 54 0.89 2.14 -8.11
C LYS A 54 -0.51 1.53 -8.23
N ALA A 55 -1.26 1.88 -9.28
CA ALA A 55 -2.58 1.31 -9.53
C ALA A 55 -2.50 -0.21 -9.78
N LEU A 56 -1.57 -0.66 -10.64
CA LEU A 56 -1.37 -2.09 -10.88
C LEU A 56 -0.92 -2.83 -9.61
N GLN A 57 -0.06 -2.21 -8.80
CA GLN A 57 0.39 -2.80 -7.54
C GLN A 57 -0.76 -2.92 -6.52
N ALA A 58 -1.66 -1.92 -6.45
CA ALA A 58 -2.86 -1.99 -5.61
C ALA A 58 -3.81 -3.12 -6.05
N LEU A 59 -3.96 -3.34 -7.37
CA LEU A 59 -4.74 -4.45 -7.90
C LEU A 59 -4.13 -5.80 -7.53
N ALA A 60 -2.82 -5.98 -7.72
CA ALA A 60 -2.12 -7.22 -7.36
C ALA A 60 -2.22 -7.52 -5.85
N LEU A 61 -2.04 -6.51 -4.98
CA LEU A 61 -2.23 -6.66 -3.54
C LEU A 61 -3.66 -7.06 -3.18
N THR A 62 -4.66 -6.51 -3.87
CA THR A 62 -6.07 -6.90 -3.68
C THR A 62 -6.29 -8.38 -4.02
N GLN A 63 -5.69 -8.88 -5.11
CA GLN A 63 -5.78 -10.29 -5.48
C GLN A 63 -5.07 -11.21 -4.48
N LEU A 64 -3.90 -10.80 -3.96
CA LEU A 64 -3.24 -11.51 -2.85
C LEU A 64 -4.11 -11.53 -1.58
N ALA A 65 -4.84 -10.45 -1.32
CA ALA A 65 -5.76 -10.39 -0.18
C ALA A 65 -6.96 -11.36 -0.33
N TYR A 66 -7.46 -11.54 -1.55
CA TYR A 66 -8.55 -12.49 -1.83
C TYR A 66 -8.14 -13.95 -1.73
N SER A 67 -6.85 -14.23 -1.96
CA SER A 67 -6.26 -15.57 -1.80
C SER A 67 -5.66 -15.82 -0.41
N ALA A 68 -5.69 -14.83 0.49
CA ALA A 68 -5.09 -14.96 1.82
C ALA A 68 -6.02 -15.72 2.79
N ASP A 69 -5.58 -16.89 3.24
CA ASP A 69 -6.28 -17.66 4.29
C ASP A 69 -6.13 -17.05 5.69
N TYR A 70 -5.06 -16.27 5.91
CA TYR A 70 -4.78 -15.63 7.19
C TYR A 70 -5.36 -14.21 7.23
N GLY A 71 -6.39 -13.99 8.06
CA GLY A 71 -7.11 -12.72 8.16
C GLY A 71 -6.24 -11.47 8.33
N PRO A 72 -5.22 -11.46 9.20
CA PRO A 72 -4.32 -10.30 9.32
C PRO A 72 -3.53 -10.01 8.04
N LEU A 73 -3.11 -11.02 7.28
CA LEU A 73 -2.41 -10.82 6.02
C LEU A 73 -3.32 -10.15 4.98
N ARG A 74 -4.59 -10.57 4.91
CA ARG A 74 -5.62 -9.91 4.10
C ARG A 74 -5.75 -8.42 4.45
N THR A 75 -5.78 -8.09 5.74
CA THR A 75 -5.85 -6.68 6.20
C THR A 75 -4.62 -5.88 5.78
N VAL A 76 -3.42 -6.46 5.87
CA VAL A 76 -2.17 -5.80 5.44
C VAL A 76 -2.22 -5.48 3.95
N TYR A 77 -2.59 -6.45 3.11
CA TYR A 77 -2.66 -6.26 1.67
C TYR A 77 -3.71 -5.21 1.26
N LEU A 78 -4.92 -5.26 1.83
CA LEU A 78 -5.96 -4.29 1.50
C LEU A 78 -5.62 -2.88 1.99
N THR A 79 -4.97 -2.75 3.14
CA THR A 79 -4.49 -1.46 3.65
C THR A 79 -3.44 -0.88 2.71
N ALA A 80 -2.44 -1.68 2.32
CA ALA A 80 -1.40 -1.26 1.40
C ALA A 80 -1.97 -0.89 0.01
N ALA A 81 -2.92 -1.67 -0.52
CA ALA A 81 -3.59 -1.36 -1.78
C ALA A 81 -4.33 -0.01 -1.72
N ARG A 82 -4.98 0.28 -0.58
CA ARG A 82 -5.67 1.55 -0.36
C ARG A 82 -4.70 2.72 -0.30
N GLU A 83 -3.61 2.60 0.45
CA GLU A 83 -2.58 3.65 0.57
C GLU A 83 -1.90 3.97 -0.78
N LEU A 84 -1.69 2.95 -1.62
CA LEU A 84 -1.16 3.18 -2.96
C LEU A 84 -2.13 3.95 -3.86
N SER A 85 -3.44 3.75 -3.67
CA SER A 85 -4.50 4.36 -4.49
C SER A 85 -4.84 5.79 -4.05
N THR A 86 -4.91 6.04 -2.74
CA THR A 86 -5.31 7.34 -2.17
C THR A 86 -4.15 8.22 -1.73
N GLY A 87 -2.92 7.68 -1.72
CA GLY A 87 -1.79 8.26 -0.98
C GLY A 87 -1.81 7.87 0.50
N VAL A 88 -0.80 8.32 1.25
CA VAL A 88 -0.71 8.07 2.70
C VAL A 88 -1.99 8.55 3.35
N LEU A 89 -2.75 7.60 3.91
CA LEU A 89 -3.88 7.92 4.76
C LEU A 89 -3.32 8.48 6.05
N SER A 90 -3.48 9.78 6.28
CA SER A 90 -3.54 10.28 7.65
C SER A 90 -4.76 9.64 8.29
N ALA A 91 -4.59 8.47 8.90
CA ALA A 91 -5.64 7.89 9.72
C ALA A 91 -6.04 8.96 10.75
N PRO A 92 -7.35 9.24 10.95
CA PRO A 92 -7.77 9.79 12.22
C PRO A 92 -7.27 8.78 13.23
N ARG A 93 -6.23 9.11 14.01
CA ARG A 93 -6.00 8.41 15.27
C ARG A 93 -7.36 8.42 15.92
N ALA A 94 -7.89 7.26 16.29
CA ALA A 94 -8.97 7.22 17.26
C ALA A 94 -8.46 8.09 18.41
N SER A 95 -9.01 9.31 18.54
CA SER A 95 -8.77 10.15 19.70
C SER A 95 -9.09 9.22 20.85
N GLY A 96 -8.05 8.85 21.60
CA GLY A 96 -8.20 8.07 22.80
C GLY A 96 -9.38 8.65 23.56
N ALA A 97 -10.30 7.77 23.94
CA ALA A 97 -11.56 8.08 24.59
C ALA A 97 -11.46 9.32 25.50
N PRO A 98 -12.48 10.21 25.56
CA PRO A 98 -12.46 11.31 26.51
C PRO A 98 -12.16 10.72 27.88
N ASN A 99 -10.98 11.07 28.40
CA ASN A 99 -10.47 10.58 29.66
C ASN A 99 -11.59 10.77 30.68
N GLY A 100 -12.19 9.65 31.11
CA GLY A 100 -13.36 9.65 31.96
C GLY A 100 -13.05 10.55 33.13
N ARG A 101 -13.82 11.64 33.25
CA ARG A 101 -13.74 12.60 34.34
C ARG A 101 -13.53 11.81 35.63
N ARG A 102 -12.40 12.04 36.31
CA ARG A 102 -12.18 11.57 37.68
C ARG A 102 -13.42 11.97 38.47
N ALA A 103 -14.25 10.97 38.77
CA ALA A 103 -15.43 11.16 39.57
C ALA A 103 -15.01 11.79 40.90
N HIS A 104 -15.56 12.96 41.15
CA HIS A 104 -15.46 13.69 42.39
C HIS A 104 -15.95 12.79 43.53
N ARG A 105 -15.05 12.28 44.38
CA ARG A 105 -15.45 11.87 45.74
C ARG A 105 -15.36 13.11 46.63
N SER A 106 -16.41 13.92 46.53
CA SER A 106 -16.78 14.87 47.58
C SER A 106 -17.17 14.05 48.80
N VAL A 107 -16.27 13.93 49.78
CA VAL A 107 -16.65 13.41 51.10
C VAL A 107 -17.16 14.59 51.91
N CYS A 108 -18.48 14.78 51.91
CA CYS A 108 -19.17 15.55 52.92
C CYS A 108 -19.73 14.60 53.99
N ARG A 109 -19.37 14.93 55.24
CA ARG A 109 -19.71 14.38 56.58
C ARG A 109 -21.20 14.04 56.78
N PRO A 110 -21.58 13.12 57.70
CA PRO A 110 -21.86 13.44 59.13
C PRO A 110 -21.51 12.25 60.08
N ARG A 111 -21.53 12.28 61.42
CA ARG A 111 -22.00 13.17 62.49
C ARG A 111 -20.87 13.36 63.51
#